data_AF-A0A924RI64-F1
#
_entry.id   AF-A0A924RI64-F1
#
_cell.length_a   1.000
_cell.length_b   1.000
_cell.length_c   1.000
_cell.angle_alpha   90.00
_cell.angle_beta   90.00
_cell.angle_gamma   90.00
#
_symmetry.space_group_name_H-M   'P 1'
#
loop_
_entity.id
_entity.type
_entity.pdbx_description
1 polymer ?
#
loop_
_entity_poly.entity_id
_entity_poly.type
_entity_poly.pdbx_seq_one_letter_code
_entity_poly.pdbx_strand_id
1 'polypeptide(L)'
;MPDQPLAEDENVGRTLRDDEIVQGVINRLAPRYEGAPTPEIESALQEELVAVGLGEQPAPWVHSTAIEISAGRIVVADSRAQVALEDLPGH
;
A
#
# COMPACT_ATOMS: atom_id res chain seq x y z
N MET A 1 -35.46 20.05 -4.95
CA MET A 1 -34.43 19.02 -5.15
C MET A 1 -33.13 19.60 -4.63
N PRO A 2 -32.63 19.25 -3.44
CA PRO A 2 -31.27 19.64 -3.07
C PRO A 2 -30.30 18.62 -3.63
N ASP A 3 -29.41 19.14 -4.48
CA ASP A 3 -28.11 18.59 -4.85
C ASP A 3 -27.38 18.07 -3.61
N GLN A 4 -26.98 16.79 -3.59
CA GLN A 4 -26.08 16.26 -2.56
C GLN A 4 -24.69 16.00 -3.15
N PRO A 5 -23.73 16.92 -2.99
CA PRO A 5 -22.32 16.62 -3.17
C PRO A 5 -21.64 16.67 -1.79
N LEU A 6 -21.58 15.55 -1.07
CA LEU A 6 -20.93 15.52 0.27
C LEU A 6 -20.24 14.19 0.62
N ALA A 7 -20.43 13.12 -0.16
CA ALA A 7 -19.81 11.82 0.14
C ALA A 7 -18.47 11.59 -0.60
N GLU A 8 -18.24 12.24 -1.73
CA GLU A 8 -17.07 11.98 -2.58
C GLU A 8 -15.79 12.66 -2.04
N ASP A 9 -15.87 13.89 -1.55
CA ASP A 9 -14.72 14.64 -1.02
C ASP A 9 -14.10 14.02 0.26
N GLU A 10 -14.94 13.52 1.18
CA GLU A 10 -14.45 12.89 2.42
C GLU A 10 -13.75 11.55 2.15
N ASN A 11 -14.25 10.79 1.18
CA ASN A 11 -13.67 9.51 0.81
C ASN A 11 -12.30 9.68 0.13
N VAL A 12 -12.18 10.65 -0.80
CA VAL A 12 -10.90 10.97 -1.46
C VAL A 12 -9.87 11.46 -0.45
N GLY A 13 -10.26 12.31 0.51
CA GLY A 13 -9.37 12.78 1.56
C GLY A 13 -8.85 11.68 2.48
N ARG A 14 -9.63 10.62 2.72
CA ARG A 14 -9.19 9.43 3.47
C ARG A 14 -8.20 8.59 2.68
N THR A 15 -8.50 8.28 1.41
CA THR A 15 -7.61 7.47 0.55
C THR A 15 -6.23 8.10 0.36
N LEU A 16 -6.17 9.42 0.13
CA LEU A 16 -4.88 10.11 -0.03
C LEU A 16 -4.03 10.04 1.25
N ARG A 17 -4.67 10.10 2.42
CA ARG A 17 -4.00 10.00 3.71
C ARG A 17 -3.46 8.59 3.97
N ASP A 18 -4.22 7.57 3.56
CA ASP A 18 -3.79 6.18 3.70
C ASP A 18 -2.59 5.89 2.80
N ASP A 19 -2.59 6.38 1.55
CA ASP A 19 -1.43 6.29 0.63
C ASP A 19 -0.18 6.96 1.21
N GLU A 20 -0.30 8.15 1.80
CA GLU A 20 0.82 8.84 2.46
C GLU A 20 1.37 8.04 3.65
N ILE A 21 0.50 7.41 4.43
CA ILE A 21 0.89 6.57 5.56
C ILE A 21 1.63 5.32 5.07
N VAL A 22 1.09 4.62 4.07
CA VAL A 22 1.74 3.44 3.47
C VAL A 22 3.09 3.81 2.87
N GLN A 23 3.17 4.90 2.11
CA GLN A 23 4.43 5.39 1.57
C GLN A 23 5.43 5.71 2.68
N GLY A 24 4.96 6.28 3.79
CA GLY A 24 5.76 6.52 4.99
C GLY A 24 6.33 5.24 5.60
N VAL A 25 5.57 4.14 5.64
CA VAL A 25 6.06 2.82 6.09
C VAL A 25 7.12 2.28 5.14
N ILE A 26 6.85 2.26 3.84
CA ILE A 26 7.77 1.77 2.80
C ILE A 26 9.10 2.53 2.88
N ASN A 27 9.07 3.86 2.96
CA ASN A 27 10.27 4.70 3.01
C ASN A 27 11.13 4.44 4.26
N ARG A 28 10.52 4.00 5.38
CA ARG A 28 11.26 3.61 6.59
C ARG A 28 11.92 2.24 6.44
N LEU A 29 11.23 1.28 5.82
CA LEU A 29 11.71 -0.10 5.69
C LEU A 29 12.73 -0.25 4.57
N ALA A 30 12.56 0.45 3.45
CA ALA A 30 13.41 0.34 2.27
C ALA A 30 14.93 0.39 2.55
N PRO A 31 15.48 1.41 3.24
CA PRO A 31 16.92 1.47 3.50
C PRO A 31 17.42 0.45 4.53
N ARG A 32 16.53 -0.13 5.35
CA ARG A 32 16.89 -1.10 6.39
C ARG A 32 16.94 -2.53 5.87
N TYR A 33 16.13 -2.82 4.84
CA TYR A 33 15.88 -4.17 4.35
C TYR A 33 16.35 -4.38 2.90
N GLU A 34 17.11 -3.44 2.34
CA GLU A 34 17.79 -3.63 1.06
C GLU A 34 18.68 -4.88 1.12
N GLY A 35 18.48 -5.81 0.17
CA GLY A 35 19.17 -7.10 0.12
C GLY A 35 18.72 -8.14 1.15
N ALA A 36 17.73 -7.84 1.99
CA ALA A 36 17.20 -8.79 2.97
C ALA A 36 16.25 -9.82 2.31
N PRO A 37 16.05 -11.01 2.93
CA PRO A 37 15.11 -12.01 2.43
C PRO A 37 13.66 -11.50 2.47
N THR A 38 12.91 -11.70 1.39
CA THR A 38 11.51 -11.28 1.26
C THR A 38 10.61 -11.64 2.46
N PRO A 39 10.67 -12.85 3.05
CA PRO A 39 9.81 -13.20 4.21
C PRO A 39 10.04 -12.33 5.46
N GLU A 40 11.27 -11.84 5.66
CA GLU A 40 11.58 -10.93 6.77
C GLU A 40 10.98 -9.54 6.53
N ILE A 41 11.00 -9.10 5.27
CA ILE A 41 10.44 -7.82 4.83
C ILE A 41 8.92 -7.84 4.89
N GLU A 42 8.29 -8.92 4.43
CA GLU A 42 6.84 -9.12 4.52
C GLU A 42 6.35 -9.04 5.96
N SER A 43 7.05 -9.71 6.88
CA SER A 43 6.70 -9.69 8.31
C SER A 43 6.83 -8.28 8.89
N ALA A 44 7.94 -7.58 8.61
CA ALA A 44 8.15 -6.21 9.07
C ALA A 44 7.15 -5.21 8.46
N LEU A 45 6.84 -5.37 7.18
CA LEU A 45 5.86 -4.54 6.48
C LEU A 45 4.46 -4.74 7.07
N GLN A 46 4.06 -5.99 7.31
CA GLN A 46 2.77 -6.31 7.92
C GLN A 46 2.66 -5.75 9.35
N GLU A 47 3.69 -5.88 10.17
CA GLU A 47 3.71 -5.34 11.54
C GLU A 47 3.56 -3.81 11.56
N GLU A 48 4.31 -3.10 10.72
CA GLU A 48 4.23 -1.64 10.64
C GLU A 48 2.87 -1.15 10.10
N LEU A 49 2.31 -1.84 9.11
CA LEU A 49 0.99 -1.54 8.56
C LEU A 49 -0.11 -1.76 9.60
N VAL A 50 -0.04 -2.83 10.39
CA VAL A 50 -0.96 -3.06 11.51
C VAL A 50 -0.83 -1.95 12.56
N ALA A 51 0.39 -1.51 12.90
CA ALA A 51 0.62 -0.47 13.88
C ALA A 51 0.02 0.89 13.50
N VAL A 52 -0.14 1.16 12.20
CA VAL A 52 -0.78 2.38 11.67
C VAL A 52 -2.25 2.20 11.28
N GLY A 53 -2.83 1.03 11.55
CA GLY A 53 -4.24 0.73 11.28
C GLY A 53 -4.57 0.31 9.85
N LEU A 54 -3.56 -0.02 9.03
CA LEU A 54 -3.68 -0.40 7.62
C LEU A 54 -3.29 -1.87 7.36
N GLY A 55 -3.47 -2.75 8.34
CA GLY A 55 -3.04 -4.15 8.27
C GLY A 55 -3.75 -5.03 7.24
N GLU A 56 -4.82 -4.56 6.60
CA GLU A 56 -5.63 -5.34 5.65
C GLU A 56 -5.11 -5.31 4.20
N GLN A 57 -3.83 -5.00 3.99
CA GLN A 57 -3.28 -4.95 2.63
C GLN A 57 -3.33 -6.33 1.94
N PRO A 58 -3.59 -6.38 0.62
CA PRO A 58 -3.63 -7.64 -0.12
C PRO A 58 -2.28 -8.37 -0.05
N ALA A 59 -2.29 -9.68 0.24
CA ALA A 59 -1.07 -10.49 0.31
C ALA A 59 -0.19 -10.41 -0.97
N PRO A 60 -0.74 -10.38 -2.20
CA PRO A 60 0.07 -10.19 -3.41
C PRO A 60 0.78 -8.83 -3.46
N TRP A 61 0.15 -7.78 -2.93
CA TRP A 61 0.75 -6.45 -2.84
C TRP A 61 1.88 -6.41 -1.80
N VAL A 62 1.68 -7.04 -0.64
CA VAL A 62 2.71 -7.15 0.42
C VAL A 62 3.93 -7.88 -0.12
N HIS A 63 3.73 -9.02 -0.78
CA HIS A 63 4.80 -9.81 -1.39
C HIS A 63 5.56 -9.03 -2.47
N SER A 64 4.84 -8.37 -3.40
CA SER A 64 5.44 -7.58 -4.47
C SER A 64 6.25 -6.41 -3.90
N THR A 65 5.71 -5.70 -2.91
CA THR A 65 6.40 -4.60 -2.23
C THR A 65 7.68 -5.08 -1.53
N ALA A 66 7.62 -6.24 -0.89
CA ALA A 66 8.79 -6.84 -0.24
C ALA A 66 9.89 -7.21 -1.25
N ILE A 67 9.53 -7.71 -2.44
CA ILE A 67 10.49 -7.96 -3.54
C ILE A 67 11.16 -6.67 -3.99
N GLU A 68 10.39 -5.61 -4.19
CA GLU A 68 10.92 -4.32 -4.63
C GLU A 68 11.85 -3.70 -3.57
N ILE A 69 11.47 -3.76 -2.28
CA ILE A 69 12.32 -3.32 -1.17
C ILE A 69 13.61 -4.14 -1.10
N SER A 70 13.53 -5.47 -1.20
CA SER A 70 14.71 -6.34 -1.23
C SER A 70 15.65 -5.96 -2.37
N ALA A 71 15.10 -5.58 -3.53
CA ALA A 71 15.85 -5.14 -4.70
C ALA A 71 16.37 -3.69 -4.61
N GLY A 72 16.12 -2.97 -3.51
CA GLY A 72 16.52 -1.56 -3.35
C GLY A 72 15.77 -0.60 -4.28
N ARG A 73 14.61 -1.01 -4.80
CA ARG A 73 13.81 -0.20 -5.73
C ARG A 73 12.81 0.67 -4.97
N ILE A 74 12.56 1.86 -5.52
CA ILE A 74 11.60 2.81 -4.96
C ILE A 74 10.19 2.32 -5.33
N VAL A 75 9.39 1.98 -4.31
CA VAL A 75 7.97 1.65 -4.46
C VAL A 75 7.14 2.89 -4.18
N VAL A 76 6.19 3.17 -5.07
CA VAL A 76 5.17 4.20 -4.86
C VAL A 76 3.86 3.51 -4.47
N ALA A 77 3.36 3.81 -3.28
CA ALA A 77 2.04 3.40 -2.85
C ALA A 77 1.01 4.27 -3.58
N ASP A 78 0.22 3.66 -4.46
CA ASP A 78 -0.87 4.34 -5.16
C ASP A 78 -2.10 3.43 -5.13
N SER A 79 -3.14 3.86 -4.40
CA SER A 79 -4.41 3.13 -4.27
C SER A 79 -5.14 2.93 -5.60
N ARG A 80 -4.88 3.74 -6.64
CA ARG A 80 -5.53 3.60 -7.96
C ARG A 80 -4.91 2.48 -8.78
N ALA A 81 -3.69 2.05 -8.46
CA ALA A 81 -3.07 0.90 -9.09
C ALA A 81 -3.67 -0.44 -8.61
N GLN A 82 -4.26 -0.49 -7.40
CA GLN A 82 -4.95 -1.70 -6.89
C GLN A 82 -6.20 -2.06 -7.71
N VAL A 83 -6.96 -1.05 -8.18
CA VAL A 83 -8.20 -1.27 -8.96
C VAL A 83 -7.91 -1.91 -10.33
N ALA A 84 -6.71 -1.71 -10.88
CA ALA A 84 -6.36 -2.22 -12.21
C ALA A 84 -6.10 -3.74 -12.26
N LEU A 85 -5.96 -4.43 -11.11
CA LEU A 85 -5.80 -5.89 -11.08
C LEU A 85 -7.12 -6.66 -10.91
N GLU A 86 -8.17 -6.03 -10.39
CA GLU A 86 -9.47 -6.68 -10.18
C GLU A 86 -10.39 -6.58 -11.42
N ASP A 87 -10.07 -5.71 -12.38
CA ASP A 87 -10.88 -5.45 -13.57
C ASP A 87 -10.28 -6.07 -14.86
N LEU A 88 -9.66 -7.25 -14.74
CA LEU A 88 -9.36 -8.08 -15.92
C LEU A 88 -10.59 -8.94 -16.24
N PRO A 89 -11.40 -8.62 -17.27
CA PRO A 89 -12.44 -9.54 -17.74
C PRO A 89 -11.77 -10.78 -18.32
N GLY A 90 -11.94 -11.91 -17.63
CA GLY A 90 -11.37 -13.18 -18.04
C GLY A 90 -12.16 -14.38 -17.52
N HIS A 91 -13.34 -14.62 -18.09
CA HIS A 91 -13.57 -15.88 -18.81
C HIS A 91 -14.74 -15.84 -19.78
#